data_AF-A0A917UFW8-F1
#
_entry.id   AF-A0A917UFW8-F1
#
_cell.length_a   1.000
_cell.length_b   1.000
_cell.length_c   1.000
_cell.angle_alpha   90.00
_cell.angle_beta   90.00
_cell.angle_gamma   90.00
#
_symmetry.space_group_name_H-M   'P 1'
#
loop_
_entity.id
_entity.type
_entity.pdbx_description
1 polymer ?
#
loop_
_entity_poly.entity_id
_entity_poly.type
_entity_poly.pdbx_seq_one_letter_code
_entity_poly.pdbx_strand_id
1 'polypeptide(L)'
;MSTTDQTASPGPAEQAPALVTLPHSGVQVPDAALRVTSLRQLPTRDGVAFQAVLRRGRNRVGTVENEGRGGETSFYPAAPNLFGYAELNAFADACRTASGGPCSTEQLLNELVNEYDTARIVTADARRGRVTVRLMAPVIEGDPDLYTAEFASVGVPSGTAPNLAEVARVLATTRPAGPRGRWQYWTGAAWQTLPDPAAAATSG
;
A
#
# COMPACT_ATOMS: atom_id res chain seq x y z
N MET A 1 24.85 10.19 59.91
CA MET A 1 24.04 10.69 58.77
C MET A 1 24.70 10.19 57.50
N SER A 2 24.19 9.09 56.95
CA SER A 2 24.65 8.55 55.66
C SER A 2 23.40 8.19 54.89
N THR A 3 23.09 9.03 53.90
CA THR A 3 22.01 8.82 52.96
C THR A 3 22.61 8.05 51.78
N THR A 4 22.30 6.75 51.67
CA THR A 4 22.65 5.99 50.48
C THR A 4 21.53 6.19 49.46
N ASP A 5 21.85 6.92 48.41
CA ASP A 5 21.01 7.17 47.25
C ASP A 5 20.97 5.87 46.41
N GLN A 6 19.81 5.22 46.36
CA GLN A 6 19.60 3.97 45.61
C GLN A 6 19.00 4.36 44.26
N THR A 7 19.86 4.48 43.25
CA THR A 7 19.48 4.64 41.84
C THR A 7 18.85 3.35 41.35
N ALA A 8 17.52 3.35 41.18
CA ALA A 8 16.81 2.28 40.50
C ALA A 8 17.15 2.33 39.00
N SER A 9 17.73 1.26 38.46
CA SER A 9 17.86 1.06 37.02
C SER A 9 16.48 0.98 36.37
N PRO A 10 16.22 1.68 35.24
CA PRO A 10 15.02 1.45 34.45
C PRO A 10 15.06 0.03 33.89
N GLY A 11 13.98 -0.74 34.09
CA GLY A 11 13.80 -2.07 33.51
C GLY A 11 13.89 -2.03 31.98
N PRO A 12 14.14 -3.19 31.33
CA PRO A 12 14.27 -3.26 29.89
C PRO A 12 13.01 -2.70 29.23
N ALA A 13 13.17 -1.63 28.44
CA ALA A 13 12.12 -1.09 27.61
C ALA A 13 11.55 -2.23 26.75
N GLU A 14 10.27 -2.51 26.92
CA GLU A 14 9.53 -3.49 26.14
C GLU A 14 9.66 -3.09 24.66
N GLN A 15 10.51 -3.83 23.93
CA GLN A 15 10.73 -3.60 22.51
C GLN A 15 9.41 -3.85 21.80
N ALA A 16 8.85 -2.81 21.18
CA ALA A 16 7.66 -2.94 20.36
C ALA A 16 7.87 -4.06 19.32
N PRO A 17 6.86 -4.91 19.07
CA PRO A 17 7.00 -6.01 18.13
C PRO A 17 7.37 -5.48 16.74
N ALA A 18 8.26 -6.20 16.05
CA ALA A 18 8.67 -5.84 14.69
C ALA A 18 7.48 -5.94 13.72
N LEU A 19 7.20 -4.86 12.99
CA LEU A 19 6.14 -4.82 11.97
C LEU A 19 6.58 -5.43 10.64
N VAL A 20 5.62 -5.96 9.89
CA VAL A 20 5.80 -6.48 8.53
C VAL A 20 5.31 -5.44 7.52
N THR A 21 6.17 -5.03 6.60
CA THR A 21 5.77 -4.15 5.48
C THR A 21 5.11 -4.97 4.38
N LEU A 22 3.88 -4.60 3.99
CA LEU A 22 3.22 -5.19 2.82
C LEU A 22 3.89 -4.69 1.54
N PRO A 23 4.26 -5.57 0.61
CA PRO A 23 5.18 -5.24 -0.49
C PRO A 23 4.61 -4.25 -1.50
N HIS A 24 3.29 -4.22 -1.71
CA HIS A 24 2.68 -3.37 -2.74
C HIS A 24 2.16 -2.06 -2.19
N SER A 25 1.44 -2.05 -1.06
CA SER A 25 0.94 -0.82 -0.43
C SER A 25 2.00 -0.10 0.41
N GLY A 26 2.96 -0.83 0.98
CA GLY A 26 3.95 -0.29 1.90
C GLY A 26 3.43 -0.08 3.33
N VAL A 27 2.15 -0.38 3.61
CA VAL A 27 1.59 -0.36 4.96
C VAL A 27 2.32 -1.37 5.84
N GLN A 28 2.59 -0.99 7.09
CA GLN A 28 3.24 -1.85 8.07
C GLN A 28 2.19 -2.45 8.99
N VAL A 29 2.16 -3.77 9.10
CA VAL A 29 1.15 -4.51 9.88
C VAL A 29 1.82 -5.38 10.96
N PRO A 30 1.13 -5.71 12.06
CA PRO A 30 1.66 -6.63 13.07
C PRO A 30 1.98 -8.01 12.52
N ASP A 31 1.14 -8.51 11.61
CA ASP A 31 1.31 -9.78 10.92
C ASP A 31 0.65 -9.75 9.54
N ALA A 32 1.14 -10.55 8.59
CA ALA A 32 0.56 -10.68 7.25
C ALA A 32 -0.60 -11.68 7.17
N ALA A 33 -1.11 -12.17 8.31
CA ALA A 33 -2.18 -13.16 8.30
C ALA A 33 -3.52 -12.52 7.94
N LEU A 34 -3.76 -11.26 8.34
CA LEU A 34 -4.92 -10.48 7.93
C LEU A 34 -4.74 -9.95 6.50
N ARG A 35 -5.54 -10.43 5.55
CA ARG A 35 -5.44 -10.06 4.13
C ARG A 35 -6.75 -10.19 3.38
N VAL A 36 -6.88 -9.42 2.30
CA VAL A 36 -7.93 -9.64 1.30
C VAL A 36 -7.57 -10.87 0.45
N THR A 37 -8.56 -11.70 0.16
CA THR A 37 -8.36 -12.93 -0.66
C THR A 37 -9.25 -13.01 -1.90
N SER A 38 -10.21 -12.11 -2.03
CA SER A 38 -10.97 -11.90 -3.25
C SER A 38 -11.42 -10.46 -3.30
N LEU A 39 -11.51 -9.90 -4.50
CA LEU A 39 -11.96 -8.54 -4.75
C LEU A 39 -12.84 -8.54 -5.99
N ARG A 40 -14.01 -7.92 -5.87
CA ARG A 40 -14.89 -7.56 -6.96
C ARG A 40 -15.01 -6.04 -6.99
N GLN A 41 -14.75 -5.44 -8.14
CA GLN A 41 -14.87 -4.00 -8.36
C GLN A 41 -15.93 -3.73 -9.42
N LEU A 42 -16.60 -2.59 -9.29
CA LEU A 42 -17.55 -2.06 -10.26
C LEU A 42 -17.26 -0.55 -10.41
N PRO A 43 -16.78 -0.10 -11.57
CA PRO A 43 -16.65 1.33 -11.85
C PRO A 43 -18.02 2.02 -11.71
N THR A 44 -18.04 3.16 -11.01
CA THR A 44 -19.20 4.03 -10.90
C THR A 44 -18.87 5.36 -11.59
N ARG A 45 -19.82 6.32 -11.57
CA ARG A 45 -19.57 7.67 -12.07
C ARG A 45 -18.53 8.42 -11.23
N ASP A 46 -18.50 8.16 -9.92
CA ASP A 46 -17.80 8.99 -8.93
C ASP A 46 -16.66 8.22 -8.23
N GLY A 47 -16.34 7.00 -8.68
CA GLY A 47 -15.29 6.18 -8.10
C GLY A 47 -15.39 4.70 -8.48
N VAL A 48 -14.94 3.83 -7.59
CA VAL A 48 -15.00 2.38 -7.76
C VAL A 48 -15.71 1.79 -6.56
N ALA A 49 -16.88 1.21 -6.80
CA ALA A 49 -17.53 0.39 -5.79
C ALA A 49 -16.79 -0.95 -5.70
N PHE A 50 -16.63 -1.48 -4.50
CA PHE A 50 -16.00 -2.78 -4.35
C PHE A 50 -16.58 -3.59 -3.21
N GLN A 51 -16.35 -4.90 -3.31
CA GLN A 51 -16.56 -5.87 -2.26
C GLN A 51 -15.36 -6.81 -2.20
N ALA A 52 -14.77 -6.95 -1.02
CA ALA A 52 -13.58 -7.75 -0.75
C ALA A 52 -13.81 -8.75 0.39
N VAL A 53 -13.24 -9.96 0.29
CA VAL A 53 -13.29 -10.95 1.37
C VAL A 53 -12.02 -10.85 2.21
N LEU A 54 -12.19 -10.54 3.49
CA LEU A 54 -11.13 -10.44 4.47
C LEU A 54 -10.93 -11.79 5.19
N ARG A 55 -9.68 -12.25 5.27
CA ARG A 55 -9.29 -13.45 6.00
C ARG A 55 -8.18 -13.15 6.99
N ARG A 56 -8.18 -13.87 8.12
CA ARG A 56 -7.01 -14.00 9.00
C ARG A 56 -6.52 -15.45 8.96
N GLY A 57 -5.35 -15.67 8.37
CA GLY A 57 -4.82 -17.01 8.12
C GLY A 57 -5.70 -17.78 7.12
N ARG A 58 -6.39 -18.83 7.59
CA ARG A 58 -7.36 -19.62 6.79
C ARG A 58 -8.82 -19.20 7.01
N ASN A 59 -9.10 -18.45 8.08
CA ASN A 59 -10.46 -18.13 8.51
C ASN A 59 -10.97 -16.88 7.79
N ARG A 60 -12.17 -16.93 7.22
CA ARG A 60 -12.88 -15.73 6.78
C ARG A 60 -13.33 -14.97 8.01
N VAL A 61 -12.91 -13.71 8.12
CA VAL A 61 -13.27 -12.83 9.24
C VAL A 61 -14.37 -11.84 8.88
N GLY A 62 -14.54 -11.53 7.59
CA GLY A 62 -15.65 -10.70 7.14
C GLY A 62 -15.54 -10.28 5.68
N THR A 63 -16.25 -9.21 5.36
CA THR A 63 -16.28 -8.57 4.04
C THR A 63 -15.95 -7.09 4.21
N VAL A 64 -15.28 -6.50 3.23
CA VAL A 64 -14.98 -5.07 3.15
C VAL A 64 -15.72 -4.50 1.95
N GLU A 65 -16.44 -3.40 2.11
CA GLU A 65 -17.25 -2.82 1.03
C GLU A 65 -17.08 -1.30 0.96
N ASN A 66 -17.13 -0.77 -0.27
CA ASN A 66 -17.26 0.65 -0.53
C ASN A 66 -18.24 0.84 -1.69
N GLU A 67 -19.12 1.84 -1.60
CA GLU A 67 -20.16 2.09 -2.61
C GLU A 67 -19.64 2.85 -3.85
N GLY A 68 -18.40 3.31 -3.84
CA GLY A 68 -17.79 4.04 -4.95
C GLY A 68 -18.39 5.42 -5.18
N ARG A 69 -18.93 6.06 -4.14
CA ARG A 69 -19.53 7.42 -4.19
C ARG A 69 -18.84 8.40 -3.25
N GLY A 70 -17.55 8.17 -2.96
CA GLY A 70 -16.78 8.96 -2.00
C GLY A 70 -17.17 8.73 -0.53
N GLY A 71 -17.92 7.66 -0.23
CA GLY A 71 -18.24 7.26 1.14
C GLY A 71 -17.16 6.39 1.78
N GLU A 72 -17.31 6.16 3.07
CA GLU A 72 -16.36 5.37 3.88
C GLU A 72 -16.30 3.91 3.46
N THR A 73 -15.12 3.31 3.59
CA THR A 73 -14.96 1.86 3.46
C THR A 73 -15.43 1.15 4.74
N SER A 74 -16.43 0.29 4.59
CA SER A 74 -17.09 -0.42 5.69
C SER A 74 -16.63 -1.87 5.82
N PHE A 75 -16.56 -2.37 7.05
CA PHE A 75 -16.30 -3.79 7.36
C PHE A 75 -17.57 -4.47 7.87
N TYR A 76 -17.84 -5.69 7.41
CA TYR A 76 -18.96 -6.53 7.85
C TYR A 76 -18.41 -7.87 8.38
N PRO A 77 -18.36 -8.07 9.72
CA PRO A 77 -17.81 -9.28 10.31
C PRO A 77 -18.64 -10.53 9.98
N ALA A 78 -17.97 -11.64 9.68
CA ALA A 78 -18.61 -12.93 9.44
C ALA A 78 -18.98 -13.64 10.75
N ALA A 79 -18.18 -13.46 11.80
CA ALA A 79 -18.40 -13.99 13.15
C ALA A 79 -17.95 -12.92 14.17
N PRO A 80 -18.84 -11.97 14.54
CA PRO A 80 -18.49 -10.79 15.34
C PRO A 80 -17.87 -11.11 16.71
N ASN A 81 -18.14 -12.30 17.25
CA ASN A 81 -17.60 -12.79 18.52
C ASN A 81 -16.18 -13.37 18.41
N LEU A 82 -15.67 -13.58 17.20
CA LEU A 82 -14.31 -14.10 16.96
C LEU A 82 -13.39 -13.02 16.38
N PHE A 83 -13.93 -12.18 15.50
CA PHE A 83 -13.22 -11.05 14.92
C PHE A 83 -14.27 -10.01 14.50
N GLY A 84 -14.53 -9.06 15.40
CA GLY A 84 -15.43 -7.93 15.19
C GLY A 84 -14.67 -6.62 15.00
N TYR A 85 -15.36 -5.51 15.19
CA TYR A 85 -14.76 -4.18 15.08
C TYR A 85 -13.70 -3.92 16.15
N ALA A 86 -13.85 -4.47 17.35
CA ALA A 86 -12.87 -4.28 18.43
C ALA A 86 -11.51 -4.88 18.05
N GLU A 87 -11.49 -6.12 17.52
CA GLU A 87 -10.26 -6.77 17.05
C GLU A 87 -9.67 -6.07 15.83
N LEU A 88 -10.51 -5.61 14.90
CA LEU A 88 -10.06 -4.87 13.73
C LEU A 88 -9.43 -3.53 14.10
N ASN A 89 -10.06 -2.77 15.01
CA ASN A 89 -9.54 -1.49 15.49
C ASN A 89 -8.21 -1.67 16.23
N ALA A 90 -8.12 -2.66 17.12
CA ALA A 90 -6.87 -2.98 17.80
C ALA A 90 -5.76 -3.39 16.82
N PHE A 91 -6.10 -4.08 15.74
CA PHE A 91 -5.14 -4.39 14.67
C PHE A 91 -4.70 -3.12 13.93
N ALA A 92 -5.63 -2.22 13.59
CA ALA A 92 -5.33 -0.95 12.92
C ALA A 92 -4.44 -0.02 13.77
N ASP A 93 -4.70 0.08 15.08
CA ASP A 93 -3.89 0.88 16.02
C ASP A 93 -2.42 0.43 16.07
N ALA A 94 -2.18 -0.86 15.83
CA ALA A 94 -0.83 -1.44 15.77
C ALA A 94 -0.19 -1.30 14.38
N CYS A 95 -0.94 -0.93 13.34
CA CYS A 95 -0.42 -0.70 12.00
C CYS A 95 0.21 0.69 11.85
N ARG A 96 1.06 0.85 10.84
CA ARG A 96 1.57 2.15 10.41
C ARG A 96 1.38 2.34 8.92
N THR A 97 1.12 3.58 8.50
CA THR A 97 1.10 3.96 7.08
C THR A 97 2.50 3.77 6.46
N ALA A 98 2.60 3.88 5.14
CA ALA A 98 3.89 3.77 4.46
C ALA A 98 4.91 4.85 4.90
N SER A 99 4.44 6.00 5.42
CA SER A 99 5.28 7.05 6.01
C SER A 99 5.60 6.86 7.49
N GLY A 100 5.07 5.81 8.12
CA GLY A 100 5.25 5.49 9.54
C GLY A 100 4.23 6.14 10.48
N GLY A 101 3.22 6.84 9.96
CA GLY A 101 2.12 7.42 10.75
C GLY A 101 1.14 6.36 11.28
N PRO A 102 0.27 6.69 12.26
CA PRO A 102 -0.78 5.79 12.71
C PRO A 102 -1.77 5.50 11.58
N CYS A 103 -2.32 4.28 11.56
CA CYS A 103 -3.30 3.86 10.56
C CYS A 103 -4.70 3.85 11.15
N SER A 104 -5.67 4.53 10.52
CA SER A 104 -7.08 4.35 10.86
C SER A 104 -7.60 3.00 10.34
N THR A 105 -8.71 2.52 10.90
CA THR A 105 -9.37 1.30 10.41
C THR A 105 -9.74 1.41 8.94
N GLU A 106 -10.28 2.55 8.51
CA GLU A 106 -10.63 2.78 7.11
C GLU A 106 -9.39 2.76 6.20
N GLN A 107 -8.31 3.45 6.60
CA GLN A 107 -7.05 3.45 5.86
C GLN A 107 -6.48 2.03 5.74
N LEU A 108 -6.47 1.25 6.83
CA LEU A 108 -6.03 -0.14 6.80
C LEU A 108 -6.85 -0.97 5.81
N LEU A 109 -8.18 -0.85 5.85
CA LEU A 109 -9.06 -1.61 4.94
C LEU A 109 -8.80 -1.25 3.48
N ASN A 110 -8.64 0.04 3.17
CA ASN A 110 -8.28 0.51 1.84
C ASN A 110 -6.90 -0.03 1.42
N GLU A 111 -5.89 0.00 2.29
CA GLU A 111 -4.56 -0.50 1.97
C GLU A 111 -4.49 -2.02 1.79
N LEU A 112 -5.31 -2.79 2.52
CA LEU A 112 -5.41 -4.24 2.30
C LEU A 112 -6.09 -4.58 0.97
N VAL A 113 -7.06 -3.77 0.54
CA VAL A 113 -7.68 -3.89 -0.79
C VAL A 113 -6.69 -3.50 -1.88
N ASN A 114 -5.98 -2.38 -1.71
CA ASN A 114 -4.95 -1.90 -2.63
C ASN A 114 -3.81 -2.92 -2.77
N GLU A 115 -3.35 -3.51 -1.67
CA GLU A 115 -2.32 -4.57 -1.66
C GLU A 115 -2.75 -5.73 -2.55
N TYR A 116 -3.98 -6.23 -2.38
CA TYR A 116 -4.50 -7.36 -3.16
C TYR A 116 -4.67 -7.01 -4.65
N ASP A 117 -5.22 -5.84 -4.95
CA ASP A 117 -5.44 -5.43 -6.34
C ASP A 117 -4.11 -5.18 -7.07
N THR A 118 -3.18 -4.49 -6.41
CA THR A 118 -1.85 -4.21 -6.94
C THR A 118 -1.07 -5.51 -7.19
N ALA A 119 -1.13 -6.47 -6.26
CA ALA A 119 -0.51 -7.78 -6.45
C ALA A 119 -1.05 -8.50 -7.71
N ARG A 120 -2.35 -8.37 -7.99
CA ARG A 120 -2.96 -8.92 -9.21
C ARG A 120 -2.48 -8.23 -10.47
N ILE A 121 -2.41 -6.89 -10.47
CA ILE A 121 -1.91 -6.09 -11.60
C ILE A 121 -0.47 -6.47 -11.92
N VAL A 122 0.41 -6.45 -10.91
CA VAL A 122 1.82 -6.82 -11.03
C VAL A 122 2.00 -8.24 -11.55
N THR A 123 1.26 -9.20 -10.99
CA THR A 123 1.30 -10.60 -11.45
C THR A 123 0.84 -10.74 -12.90
N ALA A 124 -0.20 -10.01 -13.29
CA ALA A 124 -0.72 -10.06 -14.65
C ALA A 124 0.30 -9.49 -15.65
N ASP A 125 0.92 -8.35 -15.35
CA ASP A 125 1.95 -7.74 -16.21
C ASP A 125 3.19 -8.60 -16.32
N ALA A 126 3.68 -9.17 -15.21
CA ALA A 126 4.83 -10.08 -15.22
C ALA A 126 4.58 -11.27 -16.16
N ARG A 127 3.39 -11.88 -16.12
CA ARG A 127 2.99 -12.98 -17.04
C ARG A 127 2.96 -12.57 -18.51
N ARG A 128 2.85 -11.28 -18.80
CA ARG A 128 2.80 -10.72 -20.15
C ARG A 128 4.15 -10.14 -20.60
N GLY A 129 5.23 -10.36 -19.83
CA GLY A 129 6.54 -9.78 -20.11
C GLY A 129 6.54 -8.25 -19.99
N ARG A 130 5.74 -7.71 -19.07
CA ARG A 130 5.63 -6.28 -18.82
C ARG A 130 6.10 -5.92 -17.42
N VAL A 131 6.60 -4.70 -17.29
CA VAL A 131 6.89 -4.08 -15.99
C VAL A 131 5.72 -3.16 -15.64
N THR A 132 5.18 -3.33 -14.44
CA THR A 132 4.18 -2.42 -13.89
C THR A 132 4.87 -1.16 -13.39
N VAL A 133 4.29 -0.02 -13.74
CA VAL A 133 4.67 1.30 -13.26
C VAL A 133 3.45 1.92 -12.60
N ARG A 134 3.65 2.69 -11.53
CA ARG A 134 2.59 3.42 -10.84
C ARG A 134 2.95 4.88 -10.64
N LEU A 135 1.98 5.76 -10.76
CA LEU A 135 2.10 7.14 -10.33
C LEU A 135 1.70 7.21 -8.86
N MET A 136 2.63 7.63 -8.02
CA MET A 136 2.31 8.01 -6.65
C MET A 136 2.01 9.51 -6.63
N ALA A 137 0.93 9.94 -6.00
CA ALA A 137 0.55 11.35 -5.86
C ALA A 137 -0.33 11.57 -4.60
N PRO A 138 -0.38 12.79 -4.04
CA PRO A 138 -1.32 13.06 -2.94
C PRO A 138 -2.75 13.06 -3.47
N VAL A 139 -3.71 12.55 -2.68
CA VAL A 139 -5.14 12.58 -3.04
C VAL A 139 -5.71 13.98 -2.87
N ILE A 140 -5.32 14.67 -1.79
CA ILE A 140 -5.68 16.05 -1.50
C ILE A 140 -4.42 16.88 -1.24
N GLU A 141 -4.49 18.18 -1.53
CA GLU A 141 -3.38 19.10 -1.24
C GLU A 141 -3.10 19.12 0.27
N GLY A 142 -1.82 19.06 0.64
CA GLY A 142 -1.39 19.01 2.04
C GLY A 142 -1.30 17.61 2.66
N ASP A 143 -1.82 16.55 2.01
CA ASP A 143 -1.64 15.18 2.50
C ASP A 143 -0.14 14.83 2.54
N PRO A 144 0.42 14.42 3.69
CA PRO A 144 1.80 13.93 3.74
C PRO A 144 1.95 12.59 3.01
N ASP A 145 0.89 11.79 2.99
CA ASP A 145 0.87 10.47 2.37
C ASP A 145 0.53 10.57 0.89
N LEU A 146 1.00 9.56 0.18
CA LEU A 146 1.00 9.54 -1.26
C LEU A 146 0.48 8.18 -1.69
N TYR A 147 -0.50 8.21 -2.59
CA TYR A 147 -1.29 7.04 -2.96
C TYR A 147 -1.05 6.72 -4.42
N THR A 148 -1.37 5.49 -4.80
CA THR A 148 -1.32 5.11 -6.22
C THR A 148 -2.47 5.80 -6.95
N ALA A 149 -2.15 6.83 -7.73
CA ALA A 149 -3.10 7.58 -8.52
C ALA A 149 -3.37 6.91 -9.87
N GLU A 150 -2.38 6.20 -10.41
CA GLU A 150 -2.48 5.58 -11.73
C GLU A 150 -1.54 4.37 -11.86
N PHE A 151 -1.94 3.38 -12.64
CA PHE A 151 -1.07 2.32 -13.14
C PHE A 151 -0.81 2.46 -14.65
N ALA A 152 0.41 2.13 -15.06
CA ALA A 152 0.81 1.94 -16.44
C ALA A 152 1.62 0.64 -16.57
N SER A 153 1.70 0.10 -17.79
CA SER A 153 2.47 -1.11 -18.08
C SER A 153 3.44 -0.84 -19.22
N VAL A 154 4.68 -1.25 -19.05
CA VAL A 154 5.75 -1.10 -20.04
C VAL A 154 6.14 -2.46 -20.58
N GLY A 155 6.16 -2.60 -21.91
CA GLY A 155 6.69 -3.80 -22.56
C GLY A 155 8.19 -3.91 -22.38
N VAL A 156 8.68 -5.08 -21.96
CA VAL A 156 10.11 -5.38 -21.90
C VAL A 156 10.37 -6.57 -22.83
N PRO A 157 11.18 -6.39 -23.89
CA PRO A 157 11.60 -7.52 -24.70
C PRO A 157 12.22 -8.62 -23.84
N SER A 158 11.94 -9.89 -24.16
CA SER A 158 12.44 -11.02 -23.39
C SER A 158 13.98 -10.98 -23.28
N GLY A 159 14.49 -11.06 -22.05
CA GLY A 159 15.94 -11.11 -21.78
C GLY A 159 16.64 -9.75 -21.71
N THR A 160 15.93 -8.63 -21.83
CA THR A 160 16.50 -7.30 -21.61
C THR A 160 15.97 -6.65 -20.33
N ALA A 161 16.77 -5.78 -19.72
CA ALA A 161 16.27 -4.88 -18.70
C ALA A 161 15.45 -3.76 -19.36
N PRO A 162 14.38 -3.26 -18.72
CA PRO A 162 13.66 -2.08 -19.22
C PRO A 162 14.60 -0.87 -19.30
N ASN A 163 14.53 -0.11 -20.39
CA ASN A 163 15.19 1.20 -20.45
C ASN A 163 14.39 2.21 -19.62
N LEU A 164 14.68 2.28 -18.31
CA LEU A 164 13.93 3.11 -17.36
C LEU A 164 13.99 4.60 -17.66
N ALA A 165 15.08 5.09 -18.27
CA ALA A 165 15.22 6.48 -18.70
C ALA A 165 14.21 6.81 -19.82
N GLU A 166 14.09 5.93 -20.81
CA GLU A 166 13.12 6.08 -21.89
C GLU A 166 11.69 5.97 -21.37
N VAL A 167 11.41 5.04 -20.45
CA VAL A 167 10.10 4.94 -19.78
C VAL A 167 9.75 6.24 -19.06
N ALA A 168 10.67 6.78 -18.27
CA ALA A 168 10.46 8.03 -17.56
C ALA A 168 10.19 9.19 -18.53
N ARG A 169 10.93 9.29 -19.63
CA ARG A 169 10.76 10.31 -20.67
C ARG A 169 9.39 10.23 -21.34
N VAL A 170 8.95 9.03 -21.71
CA VAL A 170 7.64 8.80 -22.34
C VAL A 170 6.51 9.16 -21.37
N LEU A 171 6.60 8.73 -20.11
CA LEU A 171 5.59 9.06 -19.09
C LEU A 171 5.55 10.55 -18.80
N ALA A 172 6.70 11.23 -18.69
CA ALA A 172 6.74 12.68 -18.47
C ALA A 172 6.03 13.48 -19.58
N THR A 173 6.04 12.98 -20.81
CA THR A 173 5.41 13.65 -21.96
C THR A 173 3.93 13.31 -22.07
N THR A 174 3.56 12.05 -21.85
CA THR A 174 2.20 11.55 -22.12
C THR A 174 1.29 11.61 -20.89
N ARG A 175 1.87 11.54 -19.69
CA ARG A 175 1.21 11.44 -18.39
C ARG A 175 2.04 12.17 -17.32
N PRO A 176 2.17 13.51 -17.44
CA PRO A 176 3.05 14.28 -16.57
C PRO A 176 2.63 14.12 -15.11
N ALA A 177 3.62 13.83 -14.25
CA ALA A 177 3.40 13.84 -12.82
C ALA A 177 3.21 15.29 -12.35
N GLY A 178 2.21 15.54 -11.50
CA GLY A 178 2.07 16.84 -10.82
C GLY A 178 3.26 17.14 -9.89
N PRO A 179 3.31 18.32 -9.25
CA PRO A 179 4.48 18.78 -8.48
C PRO A 179 4.98 17.84 -7.36
N ARG A 180 4.09 17.01 -6.79
CA ARG A 180 4.41 15.98 -5.78
C ARG A 180 4.23 14.55 -6.29
N GLY A 181 3.96 14.41 -7.59
CA GLY A 181 3.80 13.14 -8.25
C GLY A 181 5.17 12.51 -8.53
N ARG A 182 5.29 11.20 -8.35
CA ARG A 182 6.47 10.46 -8.78
C ARG A 182 6.10 9.10 -9.30
N TRP A 183 6.66 8.77 -10.45
CA TRP A 183 6.50 7.45 -11.04
C TRP A 183 7.43 6.46 -10.36
N GLN A 184 6.91 5.27 -10.09
CA GLN A 184 7.66 4.14 -9.55
C GLN A 184 7.45 2.91 -10.43
N TYR A 185 8.46 2.07 -10.58
CA TYR A 185 8.34 0.79 -11.27
C TYR A 185 8.52 -0.37 -10.30
N TRP A 186 7.89 -1.50 -10.61
CA TRP A 186 8.02 -2.72 -9.82
C TRP A 186 9.25 -3.52 -10.26
N THR A 187 10.14 -3.85 -9.32
CA THR A 187 11.37 -4.62 -9.60
C THR A 187 11.17 -6.13 -9.61
N GLY A 188 9.97 -6.60 -9.25
CA GLY A 188 9.71 -8.00 -8.89
C GLY A 188 9.60 -8.21 -7.38
N ALA A 189 10.18 -7.32 -6.57
CA ALA A 189 10.18 -7.42 -5.10
C ALA A 189 9.82 -6.12 -4.38
N ALA A 190 10.09 -4.97 -4.98
CA ALA A 190 9.83 -3.67 -4.36
C ALA A 190 9.54 -2.60 -5.42
N TRP A 191 8.91 -1.52 -4.97
CA TRP A 191 8.77 -0.31 -5.78
C TRP A 191 10.05 0.52 -5.74
N GLN A 192 10.48 0.99 -6.91
CA GLN A 192 11.59 1.93 -7.03
C GLN A 192 11.17 3.13 -7.87
N THR A 193 11.65 4.32 -7.48
CA THR A 193 11.38 5.55 -8.20
C THR A 193 12.05 5.51 -9.58
N LEU A 194 11.32 5.89 -10.62
CA LEU A 194 11.89 6.10 -11.95
C LEU A 194 12.86 7.29 -11.92
N PRO A 195 13.94 7.26 -12.72
CA PRO A 195 14.85 8.41 -12.81
C PRO A 195 14.11 9.66 -13.28
N ASP A 196 14.57 10.82 -12.83
CA ASP A 196 14.05 12.10 -13.32
C ASP A 196 14.32 12.21 -14.84
N PRO A 197 13.29 12.44 -15.68
CA PRO A 197 13.47 12.61 -17.12
C PRO A 197 14.45 13.74 -17.49
N ALA A 198 14.57 14.80 -16.67
CA ALA A 198 15.52 15.89 -16.92
C ALA A 198 16.98 15.48 -16.64
N ALA A 199 17.21 14.64 -15.63
CA ALA A 199 18.53 14.08 -15.33
C ALA A 199 18.91 12.94 -16.29
N ALA A 200 17.91 12.22 -16.82
CA ALA A 200 18.12 11.13 -17.78
C ALA A 200 18.63 11.61 -19.15
N ALA A 201 18.34 12.84 -19.54
CA ALA A 201 18.74 13.42 -20.83
C ALA A 201 20.25 13.77 -20.93
N THR A 202 20.97 13.81 -19.80
CA THR A 202 22.38 14.23 -19.74
C THR A 202 23.38 13.07 -19.77
N SER A 203 22.90 11.82 -19.80
CA SER A 203 23.73 10.60 -19.71
C SER A 203 23.72 9.75 -20.99
N GLY A 204 23.23 10.29 -22.11
CA GLY A 204 23.11 9.61 -23.41
C GLY A 204 24.01 10.18 -24.48
#